data_AF-A0A067E9F2-F1
#
_entry.id   AF-A0A067E9F2-F1
#
_cell.length_a   1.000
_cell.length_b   1.000
_cell.length_c   1.000
_cell.angle_alpha   90.00
_cell.angle_beta   90.00
_cell.angle_gamma   90.00
#
_symmetry.space_group_name_H-M   'P 1'
#
loop_
_entity.id
_entity.type
_entity.pdbx_description
1 polymer ?
#
loop_
_entity_poly.entity_id
_entity_poly.type
_entity_poly.pdbx_seq_one_letter_code
_entity_poly.pdbx_strand_id
1 'polypeptide(L)'
;MIPILMKAHDFLKNSQVTDNPQGDFRSMFRHISKGGWTFSDKDHGLPVSDCSSESFVCCLHLSTMPPEIVGEKMEPERFYDAANFMLYIQ
;
A
#
# COMPACT_ATOMS: atom_id res chain seq x y z
N MET A 1 26.46 -2.62 0.11
CA MET A 1 25.44 -2.77 1.17
C MET A 1 24.18 -2.10 0.66
N ILE A 2 23.06 -2.81 0.55
CA ILE A 2 21.79 -2.20 0.13
C ILE A 2 21.35 -1.22 1.23
N PRO A 3 21.06 0.06 0.91
CA PRO A 3 20.61 1.03 1.90
C PRO A 3 19.34 0.55 2.62
N ILE A 4 19.24 0.82 3.93
CA ILE A 4 18.07 0.40 4.74
C ILE A 4 16.77 0.99 4.19
N LEU A 5 16.81 2.25 3.71
CA LEU A 5 15.64 2.92 3.12
C LEU A 5 15.16 2.22 1.83
N MET A 6 16.07 1.74 0.99
CA MET A 6 15.71 0.96 -0.20
C MET A 6 14.95 -0.31 0.18
N LYS A 7 15.43 -1.05 1.19
CA LYS A 7 14.73 -2.25 1.69
C LYS A 7 13.35 -1.91 2.29
N ALA A 8 13.25 -0.81 3.03
CA ALA A 8 11.99 -0.38 3.63
C ALA A 8 10.97 0.04 2.55
N HIS A 9 11.41 0.76 1.52
CA HIS A 9 10.56 1.15 0.40
C HIS A 9 10.08 -0.08 -0.39
N ASP A 10 10.98 -1.02 -0.69
CA ASP A 10 10.62 -2.27 -1.36
C ASP A 10 9.63 -3.10 -0.53
N PHE A 11 9.81 -3.13 0.80
CA PHE A 11 8.85 -3.77 1.69
C PHE A 11 7.47 -3.12 1.58
N LEU A 12 7.36 -1.80 1.69
CA LEU A 12 6.06 -1.11 1.58
C LEU A 12 5.40 -1.32 0.21
N LYS A 13 6.18 -1.28 -0.88
CA LYS A 13 5.69 -1.58 -2.23
C LYS A 13 5.16 -3.03 -2.34
N ASN A 14 5.84 -4.00 -1.73
CA ASN A 14 5.40 -5.39 -1.78
C ASN A 14 4.22 -5.67 -0.83
N SER A 15 4.08 -4.90 0.23
CA SER A 15 3.05 -5.09 1.26
C SER A 15 1.68 -4.47 0.92
N GLN A 16 1.57 -3.61 -0.09
CA GLN A 16 0.25 -3.11 -0.50
C GLN A 16 -0.59 -4.24 -1.11
N VAL A 17 -1.86 -4.29 -0.71
CA VAL A 17 -2.85 -5.20 -1.29
C VAL A 17 -3.18 -4.74 -2.71
N THR A 18 -2.99 -5.62 -3.69
CA THR A 18 -3.16 -5.31 -5.13
C THR A 18 -4.49 -5.74 -5.70
N ASP A 19 -5.26 -6.52 -4.94
CA ASP A 19 -6.47 -7.19 -5.41
C ASP A 19 -7.55 -7.12 -4.32
N ASN A 20 -8.81 -7.07 -4.74
CA ASN A 20 -9.92 -7.26 -3.81
C ASN A 20 -10.06 -8.74 -3.43
N PRO A 21 -10.71 -9.06 -2.30
CA PRO A 21 -10.98 -10.45 -1.95
C PRO A 21 -11.78 -11.13 -3.06
N GLN A 22 -11.52 -12.42 -3.27
CA GLN A 22 -12.18 -13.20 -4.32
C GLN A 22 -13.68 -13.39 -4.05
N GLY A 23 -14.45 -13.59 -5.12
CA GLY A 23 -15.89 -13.81 -5.04
C GLY A 23 -16.68 -12.54 -4.69
N ASP A 24 -17.89 -12.72 -4.18
CA ASP A 24 -18.74 -11.61 -3.74
C ASP A 24 -18.38 -11.19 -2.30
N PHE A 25 -17.26 -10.48 -2.16
CA PHE A 25 -16.76 -10.05 -0.86
C PHE A 25 -17.69 -9.05 -0.14
N ARG A 26 -18.59 -8.40 -0.87
CA ARG A 26 -19.57 -7.48 -0.27
C ARG A 26 -20.63 -8.25 0.52
N SER A 27 -21.12 -9.37 0.02
CA SER A 27 -22.04 -10.22 0.79
C SER A 27 -21.37 -10.91 1.99
N MET A 28 -20.03 -11.01 1.98
CA MET A 28 -19.21 -11.42 3.12
C MET A 28 -18.86 -10.28 4.08
N PHE A 29 -19.51 -9.11 3.95
CA PHE A 29 -19.28 -7.93 4.79
C PHE A 29 -17.83 -7.42 4.77
N ARG A 30 -17.15 -7.52 3.63
CA ARG A 30 -15.82 -6.94 3.42
C ARG A 30 -15.90 -5.65 2.62
N HIS A 31 -15.02 -4.71 2.97
CA HIS A 31 -14.73 -3.54 2.15
C HIS A 31 -13.83 -3.92 0.95
N ILE A 32 -13.63 -2.99 0.02
CA ILE A 32 -12.55 -3.15 -0.97
C ILE A 32 -11.21 -3.20 -0.22
N SER A 33 -10.27 -4.02 -0.70
CA SER A 33 -8.94 -4.13 -0.13
C SER A 33 -7.85 -3.58 -1.05
N LYS A 34 -8.09 -3.57 -2.36
CA LYS A 34 -7.12 -3.07 -3.35
C LYS A 34 -6.72 -1.64 -3.03
N GLY A 35 -5.40 -1.42 -2.92
CA GLY A 35 -4.80 -0.12 -2.64
C GLY A 35 -4.47 0.12 -1.18
N GLY A 36 -4.99 -0.68 -0.24
CA GLY A 36 -4.72 -0.52 1.18
C GLY A 36 -3.45 -1.25 1.67
N TRP A 37 -3.04 -0.90 2.89
CA TRP A 37 -2.05 -1.64 3.68
C TRP A 37 -2.69 -2.20 4.95
N THR A 38 -2.35 -3.45 5.24
CA THR A 38 -2.69 -4.15 6.47
C THR A 38 -1.74 -3.74 7.60
N PHE A 39 -2.12 -4.02 8.84
CA PHE A 39 -1.21 -3.89 9.98
C PHE A 39 -0.02 -4.87 9.93
N SER A 40 -0.24 -6.10 9.43
CA SER A 40 0.76 -7.17 9.45
C SER A 40 1.50 -7.35 8.12
N ASP A 41 0.86 -8.01 7.17
CA ASP A 41 1.41 -8.39 5.88
C ASP A 41 0.30 -8.47 4.82
N LYS A 42 0.70 -8.45 3.55
CA LYS A 42 -0.21 -8.45 2.41
C LYS A 42 -1.19 -9.63 2.39
N ASP A 43 -0.77 -10.80 2.86
CA ASP A 43 -1.56 -12.04 2.78
C ASP A 43 -2.74 -12.01 3.75
N HIS A 44 -2.65 -11.21 4.82
CA HIS A 44 -3.81 -10.92 5.67
C HIS A 44 -4.95 -10.24 4.88
N GLY A 45 -4.63 -9.43 3.86
CA GLY A 45 -5.61 -8.91 2.89
C GLY A 45 -6.70 -7.97 3.44
N LEU A 46 -6.63 -7.61 4.73
CA LEU A 46 -7.57 -6.73 5.43
C LEU A 46 -6.88 -5.41 5.79
N PRO A 47 -6.85 -4.43 4.85
CA PRO A 47 -6.23 -3.16 5.13
C PRO A 47 -7.01 -2.36 6.17
N VAL A 48 -6.26 -1.50 6.89
CA VAL A 48 -6.81 -0.62 7.92
C VAL A 48 -6.48 0.84 7.57
N SER A 49 -7.34 1.76 8.00
CA SER A 49 -7.31 3.16 7.56
C SER A 49 -6.02 3.89 7.95
N ASP A 50 -5.55 3.70 9.18
CA ASP A 50 -4.33 4.31 9.71
C ASP A 50 -3.08 3.79 8.99
N CYS A 51 -2.89 2.47 8.91
CA CYS A 51 -1.73 1.85 8.25
C CYS A 51 -1.69 2.20 6.76
N SER A 52 -2.85 2.28 6.10
CA SER A 52 -2.94 2.71 4.70
C SER A 52 -2.55 4.16 4.53
N SER A 53 -3.01 5.05 5.43
CA SER A 53 -2.68 6.48 5.39
C SER A 53 -1.19 6.72 5.66
N GLU A 54 -0.63 6.08 6.68
CA GLU A 54 0.79 6.18 7.04
C GLU A 54 1.69 5.62 5.93
N SER A 55 1.36 4.45 5.39
CA SER A 55 2.12 3.83 4.30
C SER A 55 2.04 4.65 3.02
N PHE A 56 0.86 5.21 2.69
CA PHE A 56 0.69 6.11 1.56
C PHE A 56 1.60 7.33 1.66
N VAL A 57 1.57 8.04 2.81
CA VAL A 57 2.41 9.23 3.03
C VAL A 57 3.89 8.87 3.01
N CYS A 58 4.28 7.73 3.59
CA CYS A 58 5.66 7.25 3.58
C CYS A 58 6.15 6.98 2.14
N CYS A 59 5.41 6.19 1.36
CA CYS A 59 5.75 5.91 -0.04
C CYS A 59 5.79 7.19 -0.88
N LEU A 60 4.86 8.12 -0.65
CA LEU A 60 4.85 9.41 -1.35
C LEU A 60 6.11 10.22 -1.02
N HIS A 61 6.49 10.29 0.26
CA HIS A 61 7.71 10.98 0.67
C HIS A 61 8.96 10.32 0.06
N LEU A 62 9.07 9.00 0.13
CA LEU A 62 10.18 8.24 -0.46
C LEU A 62 10.28 8.47 -1.97
N SER A 63 9.17 8.63 -2.69
CA SER A 63 9.16 8.91 -4.13
C SER A 63 9.84 10.24 -4.54
N THR A 64 9.99 11.16 -3.58
CA THR A 64 10.68 12.45 -3.77
C THR A 64 12.20 12.36 -3.57
N MET A 65 12.69 11.25 -3.01
CA MET A 65 14.11 11.05 -2.72
C MET A 65 14.86 10.46 -3.94
N PRO A 66 16.20 10.59 -4.00
CA PRO A 66 17.02 9.98 -5.06
C PRO A 66 16.94 8.44 -5.07
N PRO A 67 16.72 7.79 -6.24
CA PRO A 67 16.61 6.33 -6.35
C PRO A 67 17.83 5.56 -5.84
N GLU A 68 19.01 6.17 -5.84
CA GLU A 68 20.24 5.57 -5.30
C GLU A 68 20.14 5.27 -3.79
N ILE A 69 19.24 5.96 -3.09
CA ILE A 69 18.99 5.84 -1.65
C ILE A 69 17.80 4.92 -1.37
N VAL A 70 16.70 5.09 -2.13
CA VAL A 70 15.39 4.48 -1.84
C VAL A 70 14.95 3.42 -2.85
N GLY A 71 15.73 3.18 -3.89
CA GLY A 71 15.38 2.29 -5.00
C GLY A 71 14.36 2.91 -5.95
N GLU A 72 13.82 2.06 -6.84
CA GLU A 72 12.84 2.48 -7.83
C GLU A 72 11.57 3.03 -7.19
N LYS A 73 11.02 4.07 -7.82
CA LYS A 73 9.79 4.72 -7.39
C LYS A 73 8.62 3.75 -7.52
N MET A 74 7.63 3.93 -6.65
CA MET A 74 6.37 3.21 -6.75
C MET A 74 5.55 3.75 -7.94
N GLU A 75 4.92 2.85 -8.70
CA GLU A 75 4.12 3.24 -9.87
C GLU A 75 2.95 4.16 -9.48
N PRO A 76 2.65 5.22 -10.25
CA PRO A 76 1.57 6.17 -9.98
C PRO A 76 0.21 5.51 -9.71
N GLU A 77 -0.11 4.45 -10.44
CA GLU A 77 -1.38 3.72 -10.34
C GLU A 77 -1.60 3.16 -8.93
N ARG A 78 -0.52 2.79 -8.24
CA ARG A 78 -0.57 2.26 -6.89
C ARG A 78 -0.97 3.34 -5.87
N PHE A 79 -0.62 4.60 -6.13
CA PHE A 79 -1.08 5.75 -5.34
C PHE A 79 -2.55 6.07 -5.62
N TYR A 80 -3.01 5.94 -6.86
CA TYR A 80 -4.43 6.09 -7.19
C TYR A 80 -5.29 5.01 -6.53
N ASP A 81 -4.83 3.75 -6.52
CA ASP A 81 -5.50 2.67 -5.80
C ASP A 81 -5.60 2.97 -4.30
N ALA A 82 -4.52 3.47 -3.68
CA ALA A 82 -4.52 3.88 -2.28
C ALA A 82 -5.48 5.03 -1.99
N ALA A 83 -5.48 6.07 -2.84
CA ALA A 83 -6.41 7.19 -2.73
C ALA A 83 -7.86 6.73 -2.84
N ASN A 84 -8.16 5.83 -3.79
CA ASN A 84 -9.48 5.25 -3.95
C ASN A 84 -9.91 4.44 -2.71
N PHE A 85 -9.01 3.64 -2.14
CA PHE A 85 -9.28 2.93 -0.87
C PHE A 85 -9.62 3.90 0.26
N MET A 86 -8.80 4.94 0.47
CA MET A 86 -9.00 5.93 1.55
C MET A 86 -10.29 6.75 1.37
N LEU A 87 -10.66 7.10 0.12
CA LEU A 87 -11.92 7.78 -0.16
C LEU A 87 -13.15 6.87 0.02
N TYR A 88 -13.01 5.57 -0.25
CA TYR A 88 -14.11 4.60 -0.11
C TYR A 88 -14.52 4.34 1.34
N ILE A 89 -13.58 4.43 2.29
CA ILE A 89 -13.81 4.10 3.71
C ILE A 89 -14.23 5.30 4.57
N GLN A 90 -14.65 6.41 3.95
CA GLN A 90 -15.13 7.62 4.64
C GLN A 90 -16.54 7.47 5.23
#